data_AF-A0A9E5N523-F1
#
_entry.id   AF-A0A9E5N523-F1
#
_cell.length_a   1.000
_cell.length_b   1.000
_cell.length_c   1.000
_cell.angle_alpha   90.00
_cell.angle_beta   90.00
_cell.angle_gamma   90.00
#
_symmetry.space_group_name_H-M   'P 1'
#
loop_
_entity.id
_entity.type
_entity.pdbx_description
1 polymer ?
#
loop_
_entity_poly.entity_id
_entity_poly.type
_entity_poly.pdbx_seq_one_letter_code
_entity_poly.pdbx_strand_id
1 'polypeptide(L)'
;MRYLWLVPSIFLTHICLGRFFSVPYTLALFNKWYLSVCIISSIDMITVPFYFRLFDSVITSRGFVVRERLLIRRLRRVIEKLTKKKIFRRERKLHSRILVRAQRWGQFGVILVAALPFVGGGIWSGVLLARFLKLKIAKGHLLIWLGSILGASFISLGIQGIKELIVKFL
;
A
#
# COMPACT_ATOMS: atom_id res chain seq x y z
N MET A 1 11.83 -16.59 -21.77
CA MET A 1 12.27 -15.20 -21.46
C MET A 1 11.40 -14.08 -22.07
N ARG A 2 10.19 -14.37 -22.61
CA ARG A 2 9.37 -13.40 -23.36
C ARG A 2 8.67 -12.32 -22.49
N TYR A 3 8.68 -12.48 -21.16
CA TYR A 3 7.96 -11.61 -20.21
C TYR A 3 8.89 -10.67 -19.40
N LEU A 4 10.21 -10.77 -19.54
CA LEU A 4 11.16 -9.94 -18.78
C LEU A 4 11.03 -8.44 -19.11
N TRP A 5 10.69 -8.12 -20.35
CA TRP A 5 10.43 -6.75 -20.81
C TRP A 5 9.19 -6.10 -20.17
N LEU A 6 8.33 -6.88 -19.51
CA LEU A 6 7.12 -6.38 -18.83
C LEU A 6 7.36 -6.09 -17.35
N VAL A 7 8.53 -6.43 -16.80
CA VAL A 7 8.88 -6.11 -15.41
C VAL A 7 8.88 -4.59 -15.14
N PRO A 8 9.41 -3.73 -16.04
CA PRO A 8 9.33 -2.28 -15.85
C PRO A 8 7.88 -1.75 -15.83
N SER A 9 6.97 -2.29 -16.64
CA SER A 9 5.56 -1.86 -16.63
C SER A 9 4.84 -2.27 -15.35
N ILE A 10 5.17 -3.45 -14.80
CA ILE A 10 4.69 -3.89 -13.49
C ILE A 10 5.20 -2.95 -12.40
N PHE A 11 6.46 -2.55 -12.45
CA PHE A 11 7.03 -1.60 -11.49
C PHE A 11 6.34 -0.23 -11.58
N LEU A 12 6.11 0.27 -12.79
CA LEU A 12 5.43 1.56 -13.01
C LEU A 12 3.98 1.55 -12.50
N THR A 13 3.23 0.50 -12.84
CA THR A 13 1.85 0.34 -12.37
C THR A 13 1.79 0.19 -10.86
N HIS A 14 2.76 -0.50 -10.26
CA HIS A 14 2.85 -0.64 -8.82
C HIS A 14 3.11 0.70 -8.11
N ILE A 15 3.98 1.55 -8.64
CA ILE A 15 4.23 2.88 -8.07
C ILE A 15 3.04 3.83 -8.26
N CYS A 16 2.44 3.86 -9.46
CA CYS A 16 1.38 4.80 -9.79
C CYS A 16 0.01 4.42 -9.20
N LEU A 17 -0.36 3.14 -9.29
CA LEU A 17 -1.71 2.65 -8.95
C LEU A 17 -1.71 1.79 -7.67
N GLY A 18 -0.54 1.41 -7.16
CA GLY A 18 -0.41 0.63 -5.95
C GLY A 18 -0.68 -0.87 -6.13
N ARG A 19 -0.79 -1.57 -5.00
CA ARG A 19 -0.98 -3.02 -4.95
C ARG A 19 -2.33 -3.51 -5.48
N PHE A 20 -3.37 -2.70 -5.34
CA PHE A 20 -4.71 -3.07 -5.77
C PHE A 20 -4.79 -3.35 -7.27
N PHE A 21 -4.03 -2.61 -8.10
CA PHE A 21 -4.01 -2.78 -9.55
C PHE A 21 -2.82 -3.62 -10.04
N SER A 22 -1.66 -3.51 -9.40
CA SER A 22 -0.47 -4.28 -9.81
C SER A 22 -0.61 -5.78 -9.55
N VAL A 23 -1.32 -6.22 -8.50
CA VAL A 23 -1.56 -7.65 -8.23
C VAL A 23 -2.41 -8.32 -9.32
N PRO A 24 -3.62 -7.83 -9.66
CA PRO A 24 -4.37 -8.37 -10.80
C PRO A 24 -3.58 -8.32 -12.12
N TYR A 25 -2.85 -7.22 -12.36
CA TYR A 25 -2.07 -7.05 -13.59
C TYR A 25 -0.97 -8.11 -13.75
N THR A 26 -0.19 -8.34 -12.68
CA THR A 26 0.84 -9.40 -12.69
C THR A 26 0.22 -10.80 -12.79
N LEU A 27 -0.91 -11.03 -12.12
CA LEU A 27 -1.63 -12.29 -12.22
C LEU A 27 -2.12 -12.54 -13.65
N ALA A 28 -2.63 -11.52 -14.34
CA ALA A 28 -3.06 -11.61 -15.73
C ALA A 28 -1.91 -11.92 -16.69
N LEU A 29 -0.71 -11.40 -16.43
CA LEU A 29 0.48 -11.64 -17.27
C LEU A 29 1.07 -13.04 -17.10
N PHE A 30 1.19 -13.52 -15.86
CA PHE A 30 1.89 -14.78 -15.55
C PHE A 30 0.96 -15.97 -15.33
N ASN A 31 -0.34 -15.72 -15.15
CA ASN A 31 -1.40 -16.71 -14.91
C ASN A 31 -1.12 -17.66 -13.72
N LYS A 32 -0.21 -17.28 -12.82
CA LYS A 32 0.27 -18.06 -11.68
C LYS A 32 0.32 -17.15 -10.45
N TRP A 33 -0.46 -17.49 -9.43
CA TRP A 33 -0.58 -16.69 -8.21
C TRP A 33 0.74 -16.51 -7.47
N TYR A 34 1.54 -17.57 -7.36
CA TYR A 34 2.83 -17.52 -6.66
C TYR A 34 3.84 -16.59 -7.35
N LEU A 35 3.87 -16.54 -8.69
CA LEU A 35 4.75 -15.62 -9.42
C LEU A 35 4.33 -14.16 -9.21
N SER A 36 3.02 -13.88 -9.19
CA SER A 36 2.49 -12.55 -8.88
C SER A 36 2.95 -12.08 -7.49
N VAL A 37 2.82 -12.94 -6.48
CA VAL A 37 3.26 -12.65 -5.10
C VAL A 37 4.77 -12.41 -5.05
N CYS A 38 5.60 -13.30 -5.62
CA CYS A 38 7.06 -13.18 -5.59
C CYS A 38 7.56 -11.89 -6.26
N ILE A 39 7.00 -11.52 -7.42
CA ILE A 39 7.40 -10.31 -8.13
C ILE A 39 7.04 -9.08 -7.29
N ILE A 40 5.83 -9.03 -6.75
CA ILE A 40 5.35 -7.88 -5.98
C ILE A 40 6.08 -7.76 -4.64
N SER A 41 6.34 -8.87 -3.94
CA SER A 41 7.12 -8.84 -2.70
C SER A 41 8.55 -8.36 -2.94
N SER A 42 9.13 -8.65 -4.10
CA SER A 42 10.46 -8.16 -4.49
C SER A 42 10.46 -6.66 -4.77
N ILE A 43 9.42 -6.15 -5.46
CA ILE A 43 9.22 -4.72 -5.68
C ILE A 43 9.00 -3.99 -4.34
N ASP A 44 8.19 -4.55 -3.44
CA ASP A 44 7.95 -4.01 -2.10
C ASP A 44 9.25 -3.97 -1.27
N MET A 45 10.11 -4.98 -1.41
CA MET A 45 11.40 -5.00 -0.72
C MET A 45 12.29 -3.80 -1.11
N ILE A 46 12.20 -3.33 -2.37
CA ILE A 46 12.95 -2.17 -2.88
C ILE A 46 12.23 -0.85 -2.55
N THR A 47 10.90 -0.80 -2.67
CA THR A 47 10.14 0.44 -2.50
C THR A 47 9.95 0.82 -1.03
N VAL A 48 9.79 -0.12 -0.10
CA VAL A 48 9.62 0.16 1.34
C VAL A 48 10.79 0.96 1.96
N PRO A 49 12.08 0.62 1.78
CA PRO A 49 13.18 1.43 2.31
C PRO A 49 13.25 2.81 1.65
N PHE A 50 12.90 2.91 0.37
CA PHE A 50 12.78 4.19 -0.31
C PHE A 50 11.69 5.07 0.33
N TYR A 51 10.53 4.51 0.64
CA TYR A 51 9.47 5.21 1.37
C TYR A 51 9.90 5.61 2.79
N PHE A 52 10.62 4.76 3.52
CA PHE A 52 11.15 5.12 4.83
C PHE A 52 12.12 6.31 4.77
N ARG A 53 12.98 6.38 3.74
CA ARG A 53 13.88 7.52 3.53
C ARG A 53 13.14 8.77 3.14
N LEU A 54 12.17 8.69 2.21
CA LEU A 54 11.33 9.83 1.86
C LEU A 54 10.59 10.37 3.09
N PHE A 55 10.01 9.50 3.90
CA PHE A 55 9.28 9.91 5.09
C PHE A 55 10.20 10.55 6.14
N ASP A 56 11.41 10.02 6.36
CA ASP A 56 12.39 10.62 7.25
C ASP A 56 12.89 11.97 6.74
N SER A 57 13.17 12.11 5.44
CA SER A 57 13.58 13.38 4.83
C SER A 57 12.51 14.47 4.97
N VAL A 58 11.22 14.09 4.85
CA VAL A 58 10.08 15.00 5.04
C VAL A 58 9.90 15.37 6.52
N ILE A 59 10.05 14.42 7.45
CA ILE A 59 9.92 14.67 8.90
C ILE A 59 11.09 15.50 9.46
N THR A 60 12.31 15.25 8.98
CA THR A 60 13.53 15.88 9.50
C THR A 60 13.66 17.34 9.05
N SER A 61 13.06 17.71 7.91
CA SER A 61 12.93 19.10 7.47
C SER A 61 11.85 19.86 8.27
N ARG A 62 12.15 20.17 9.55
CA ARG A 62 11.25 20.88 10.49
C ARG A 62 10.71 22.22 9.95
N GLY A 63 11.37 22.86 8.98
CA GLY A 63 10.92 24.10 8.34
C GLY A 63 9.86 23.93 7.24
N PHE A 64 9.82 22.80 6.52
CA PHE A 64 8.89 22.58 5.40
C PHE A 64 7.53 22.03 5.83
N VAL A 65 7.46 21.33 6.97
CA VAL A 65 6.25 20.69 7.51
C VAL A 65 5.14 21.71 7.84
N VAL A 66 5.48 22.96 8.18
CA VAL A 66 4.49 24.02 8.44
C VAL A 66 3.91 24.56 7.13
N ARG A 67 4.76 24.75 6.11
CA ARG A 67 4.38 25.28 4.80
C ARG A 67 3.58 24.26 3.98
N GLU A 68 3.94 22.99 4.06
CA GLU A 68 3.15 21.89 3.47
C GLU A 68 1.84 21.65 4.24
N ARG A 69 1.79 21.73 5.57
CA ARG A 69 0.51 21.68 6.29
C ARG A 69 -0.45 22.77 5.82
N LEU A 70 0.06 23.96 5.48
CA LEU A 70 -0.73 25.06 4.93
C LEU A 70 -1.17 24.79 3.47
N LEU A 71 -0.28 24.26 2.63
CA LEU A 71 -0.60 23.88 1.26
C LEU A 71 -1.57 22.70 1.20
N ILE A 72 -1.37 21.66 2.02
CA ILE A 72 -2.31 20.55 2.20
C ILE A 72 -3.65 21.08 2.72
N ARG A 73 -3.70 22.09 3.60
CA ARG A 73 -4.96 22.74 4.01
C ARG A 73 -5.63 23.52 2.88
N ARG A 74 -4.87 24.12 1.96
CA ARG A 74 -5.41 24.83 0.78
C ARG A 74 -5.91 23.85 -0.29
N LEU A 75 -5.08 22.88 -0.67
CA LEU A 75 -5.45 21.77 -1.55
C LEU A 75 -6.63 20.98 -0.97
N ARG A 76 -6.67 20.73 0.34
CA ARG A 76 -7.82 20.13 1.05
C ARG A 76 -9.11 20.91 0.83
N ARG A 77 -9.06 22.25 0.90
CA ARG A 77 -10.25 23.09 0.66
C ARG A 77 -10.70 23.04 -0.81
N VAL A 78 -9.77 22.93 -1.74
CA VAL A 78 -10.06 22.83 -3.18
C VAL A 78 -10.63 21.46 -3.54
N ILE A 79 -10.02 20.38 -3.03
CA ILE A 79 -10.48 19.00 -3.24
C ILE A 79 -11.83 18.76 -2.53
N GLU A 80 -12.04 19.30 -1.33
CA GLU A 80 -13.34 19.21 -0.64
C GLU A 80 -14.46 19.98 -1.35
N LYS A 81 -14.13 20.98 -2.18
CA LYS A 81 -15.10 21.67 -3.05
C LYS A 81 -15.39 20.88 -4.32
N LEU A 82 -14.42 20.13 -4.85
CA LEU A 82 -14.54 19.38 -6.10
C LEU A 82 -15.14 17.97 -5.94
N THR A 83 -14.97 17.31 -4.79
CA THR A 83 -15.35 15.89 -4.63
C THR A 83 -16.57 15.70 -3.74
N LYS A 84 -17.63 15.03 -4.26
CA LYS A 84 -18.90 14.75 -3.57
C LYS A 84 -18.68 14.18 -2.15
N LYS A 85 -19.10 14.99 -1.17
CA LYS A 85 -18.81 14.99 0.28
C LYS A 85 -19.10 13.71 1.09
N LYS A 86 -19.80 12.70 0.56
CA LYS A 86 -20.31 11.56 1.35
C LYS A 86 -19.42 10.31 1.33
N ILE A 87 -18.85 9.95 0.19
CA ILE A 87 -18.09 8.68 0.03
C ILE A 87 -16.72 8.80 0.71
N PHE A 88 -15.99 9.88 0.42
CA PHE A 88 -14.64 10.11 0.92
C PHE A 88 -14.55 10.35 2.44
N ARG A 89 -15.64 10.83 3.08
CA ARG A 89 -15.73 10.97 4.55
C ARG A 89 -15.87 9.61 5.25
N ARG A 90 -16.51 8.62 4.62
CA ARG A 90 -16.73 7.29 5.20
C ARG A 90 -15.42 6.48 5.16
N GLU A 91 -14.75 6.46 4.02
CA GLU A 91 -13.45 5.80 3.87
C GLU A 91 -12.38 6.39 4.80
N ARG A 92 -12.30 7.73 4.93
CA ARG A 92 -11.36 8.36 5.88
C ARG A 92 -11.65 8.03 7.35
N LYS A 93 -12.93 7.97 7.76
CA LYS A 93 -13.29 7.58 9.13
C LYS A 93 -12.95 6.13 9.42
N LEU A 94 -13.14 5.24 8.44
CA LEU A 94 -12.74 3.83 8.56
C LEU A 94 -11.22 3.72 8.66
N HIS A 95 -10.47 4.42 7.79
CA HIS A 95 -9.02 4.41 7.80
C HIS A 95 -8.44 4.90 9.14
N SER A 96 -8.94 6.03 9.65
CA SER A 96 -8.53 6.55 10.96
C SER A 96 -8.82 5.58 12.11
N ARG A 97 -9.98 4.90 12.09
CA ARG A 97 -10.32 3.91 13.14
C ARG A 97 -9.48 2.65 13.04
N ILE A 98 -9.20 2.16 11.82
CA ILE A 98 -8.34 1.00 11.58
C ILE A 98 -6.92 1.30 12.04
N LEU A 99 -6.39 2.47 11.72
CA LEU A 99 -5.03 2.86 12.10
C LEU A 99 -4.89 3.06 13.62
N VAL A 100 -5.89 3.66 14.28
CA VAL A 100 -5.94 3.79 15.76
C VAL A 100 -6.08 2.43 16.45
N ARG A 101 -6.83 1.48 15.87
CA ARG A 101 -6.91 0.11 16.40
C ARG A 101 -5.62 -0.66 16.15
N ALA A 102 -5.04 -0.56 14.96
CA ALA A 102 -3.77 -1.18 14.62
C ALA A 102 -2.63 -0.65 15.50
N GLN A 103 -2.65 0.64 15.86
CA GLN A 103 -1.69 1.20 16.82
C GLN A 103 -1.74 0.51 18.19
N ARG A 104 -2.92 0.10 18.67
CA ARG A 104 -3.05 -0.68 19.91
C ARG A 104 -2.43 -2.08 19.80
N TRP A 105 -2.34 -2.62 18.59
CA TRP A 105 -1.76 -3.94 18.31
C TRP A 105 -0.24 -3.88 18.06
N GLY A 106 0.36 -2.69 18.13
CA GLY A 106 1.81 -2.51 18.01
C GLY A 106 2.36 -3.04 16.69
N GLN A 107 3.34 -3.95 16.77
CA GLN A 107 4.02 -4.52 15.60
C GLN A 107 3.08 -5.31 14.69
N PHE A 108 2.14 -6.07 15.26
CA PHE A 108 1.13 -6.81 14.48
C PHE A 108 0.21 -5.86 13.71
N GLY A 109 -0.06 -4.68 14.26
CA GLY A 109 -0.82 -3.64 13.57
C GLY A 109 -0.12 -3.16 12.30
N VAL A 110 1.22 -3.09 12.30
CA VAL A 110 2.00 -2.71 11.11
C VAL A 110 1.84 -3.75 10.00
N ILE A 111 1.89 -5.04 10.34
CA ILE A 111 1.67 -6.14 9.39
C ILE A 111 0.25 -6.05 8.81
N LEU A 112 -0.76 -5.90 9.68
CA LEU A 112 -2.15 -5.88 9.27
C LEU A 112 -2.45 -4.69 8.36
N VAL A 113 -1.97 -3.50 8.71
CA VAL A 113 -2.14 -2.30 7.88
C VAL A 113 -1.37 -2.44 6.56
N ALA A 114 -0.15 -2.97 6.60
CA ALA A 114 0.63 -3.22 5.40
C ALA A 114 0.02 -4.30 4.50
N ALA A 115 -0.79 -5.23 5.02
CA ALA A 115 -1.49 -6.24 4.24
C ALA A 115 -2.72 -5.69 3.50
N LEU A 116 -3.26 -4.56 3.94
CA LEU A 116 -4.45 -3.99 3.31
C LEU A 116 -4.12 -3.31 1.98
N PRO A 117 -4.74 -3.73 0.86
CA PRO A 117 -4.52 -3.13 -0.45
C PRO A 117 -5.42 -1.91 -0.69
N PHE A 118 -5.39 -0.93 0.21
CA PHE A 118 -6.16 0.31 0.04
C PHE A 118 -5.32 1.45 -0.55
N VAL A 119 -5.95 2.29 -1.35
CA VAL A 119 -5.38 3.55 -1.85
C VAL A 119 -5.05 4.44 -0.64
N GLY A 120 -3.77 4.68 -0.42
CA GLY A 120 -3.27 5.41 0.76
C GLY A 120 -3.33 4.63 2.08
N GLY A 121 -3.58 3.31 2.05
CA GLY A 121 -3.74 2.46 3.24
C GLY A 121 -2.82 1.25 3.38
N GLY A 122 -1.92 1.01 2.41
CA GLY A 122 -0.96 -0.11 2.42
C GLY A 122 0.43 0.28 2.95
N ILE A 123 1.48 0.13 2.11
CA ILE A 123 2.90 0.41 2.47
C ILE A 123 3.06 1.75 3.19
N TRP A 124 2.46 2.81 2.64
CA TRP A 124 2.55 4.17 3.20
C TRP A 124 2.01 4.26 4.62
N SER A 125 0.84 3.67 4.88
CA SER A 125 0.24 3.64 6.22
C SER A 125 1.00 2.70 7.16
N GLY A 126 1.58 1.62 6.64
CA GLY A 126 2.49 0.76 7.38
C GLY A 126 3.77 1.48 7.81
N VAL A 127 4.40 2.23 6.91
CA VAL A 127 5.59 3.06 7.19
C VAL A 127 5.26 4.12 8.23
N LEU A 128 4.14 4.82 8.05
CA LEU A 128 3.65 5.85 8.96
C LEU A 128 3.37 5.28 10.36
N LEU A 129 2.68 4.13 10.44
CA LEU A 129 2.40 3.45 11.71
C LEU A 129 3.69 2.94 12.37
N ALA A 130 4.63 2.40 11.60
CA ALA A 130 5.94 1.96 12.11
C ALA A 130 6.74 3.13 12.72
N ARG A 131 6.65 4.33 12.12
CA ARG A 131 7.26 5.55 12.69
C ARG A 131 6.52 6.06 13.92
N PHE A 132 5.19 6.00 13.96
CA PHE A 132 4.42 6.32 15.17
C PHE A 132 4.77 5.40 16.34
N LEU A 133 5.01 4.11 16.05
CA LEU A 133 5.48 3.13 17.03
C LEU A 133 6.98 3.22 17.33
N LYS A 134 7.69 4.20 16.75
CA LYS A 134 9.14 4.43 16.90
C LYS A 134 9.97 3.17 16.61
N LEU A 135 9.53 2.34 15.66
CA LEU A 135 10.26 1.13 15.28
C LEU A 135 11.54 1.51 14.53
N LYS A 136 12.60 0.73 14.76
CA LYS A 136 13.83 0.80 13.94
C LYS A 136 13.48 0.51 12.48
N ILE A 137 14.13 1.21 11.54
CA ILE A 137 13.88 1.10 10.09
C ILE A 137 13.89 -0.36 9.62
N ALA A 138 14.90 -1.14 10.04
CA ALA A 138 15.01 -2.55 9.71
C ALA A 138 13.81 -3.38 10.19
N LYS A 139 13.34 -3.16 11.43
CA LYS A 139 12.17 -3.87 11.97
C LYS A 139 10.88 -3.46 11.26
N GLY A 140 10.70 -2.16 11.03
CA GLY A 140 9.55 -1.64 10.29
C GLY A 140 9.50 -2.18 8.86
N HIS A 141 10.65 -2.26 8.19
CA HIS A 141 10.77 -2.82 6.85
C HIS A 141 10.33 -4.28 6.79
N LEU A 142 10.84 -5.12 7.69
CA LEU A 142 10.47 -6.54 7.77
C LEU A 142 8.98 -6.72 8.02
N LEU A 143 8.40 -5.97 8.97
CA LEU A 143 6.97 -6.06 9.29
C LEU A 143 6.08 -5.67 8.11
N ILE A 144 6.46 -4.62 7.37
CA ILE A 144 5.71 -4.17 6.19
C ILE A 144 5.86 -5.14 5.04
N TRP A 145 7.04 -5.73 4.86
CA TRP A 145 7.30 -6.74 3.85
C TRP A 145 6.50 -8.02 4.12
N LEU A 146 6.44 -8.48 5.37
CA LEU A 146 5.57 -9.60 5.78
C LEU A 146 4.09 -9.30 5.50
N GLY A 147 3.64 -8.09 5.85
CA GLY A 147 2.29 -7.64 5.52
C GLY A 147 2.04 -7.62 4.01
N SER A 148 3.04 -7.21 3.22
CA SER A 148 2.95 -7.23 1.76
C SER A 148 2.73 -8.62 1.19
N ILE A 149 3.50 -9.62 1.64
CA ILE A 149 3.34 -11.01 1.21
C ILE A 149 1.93 -11.49 1.50
N LEU A 150 1.41 -11.22 2.72
CA LEU A 150 0.05 -11.58 3.10
C LEU A 150 -0.99 -10.89 2.23
N GLY A 151 -0.85 -9.58 2.02
CA GLY A 151 -1.78 -8.80 1.21
C GLY A 151 -1.80 -9.22 -0.26
N ALA A 152 -0.63 -9.42 -0.86
CA ALA A 152 -0.50 -9.89 -2.23
C ALA A 152 -1.07 -11.31 -2.38
N SER A 153 -0.77 -12.21 -1.45
CA SER A 153 -1.31 -13.58 -1.46
C SER A 153 -2.83 -13.59 -1.37
N PHE A 154 -3.41 -12.78 -0.48
CA PHE A 154 -4.85 -12.69 -0.32
C PHE A 154 -5.55 -12.23 -1.59
N ILE A 155 -5.00 -11.21 -2.27
CA ILE A 155 -5.56 -10.70 -3.52
C ILE A 155 -5.37 -11.70 -4.67
N SER A 156 -4.18 -12.26 -4.84
CA SER A 156 -3.90 -13.21 -5.92
C SER A 156 -4.78 -14.46 -5.80
N LEU A 157 -4.91 -15.02 -4.59
CA LEU A 157 -5.79 -16.17 -4.33
C LEU A 157 -7.26 -15.80 -4.49
N GLY A 158 -7.67 -14.62 -4.00
CA GLY A 158 -9.04 -14.13 -4.15
C GLY A 158 -9.45 -14.00 -5.61
N ILE A 159 -8.59 -13.40 -6.46
CA ILE A 159 -8.87 -13.26 -7.89
C ILE A 159 -8.89 -14.61 -8.59
N GLN A 160 -7.96 -15.51 -8.24
CA GLN A 160 -7.93 -16.84 -8.84
C GLN A 160 -9.19 -17.65 -8.48
N GLY A 161 -9.62 -17.62 -7.21
CA GLY A 161 -10.85 -18.28 -6.78
C GLY A 161 -12.09 -17.72 -7.50
N ILE A 162 -12.16 -16.39 -7.67
CA ILE A 162 -13.25 -15.76 -8.45
C ILE A 162 -13.22 -16.23 -9.91
N LYS A 163 -12.03 -16.30 -10.52
CA LYS A 163 -11.87 -16.78 -11.91
C LYS A 163 -12.35 -18.22 -12.07
N GLU A 164 -11.97 -19.12 -11.16
CA GLU A 164 -12.41 -20.52 -11.18
C GLU A 164 -13.92 -20.64 -11.00
N LEU A 165 -14.51 -19.82 -10.12
CA LEU A 165 -15.95 -19.82 -9.89
C LEU A 165 -16.72 -19.33 -11.13
N ILE A 166 -16.24 -18.27 -11.80
CA ILE A 166 -16.85 -17.77 -13.05
C ILE A 166 -16.79 -18.85 -14.14
N VAL A 167 -15.65 -19.50 -14.32
CA VAL A 167 -15.49 -20.57 -15.33
C VAL A 167 -16.39 -21.77 -15.04
N LYS A 168 -16.67 -22.06 -13.76
CA LYS A 168 -17.54 -23.17 -13.37
C LYS A 168 -19.04 -22.90 -13.60
N PHE A 169 -19.44 -21.64 -13.62
CA PHE A 169 -20.84 -21.22 -13.79
C PHE A 169 -21.20 -20.84 -15.23
N LEU A 170 -20.23 -20.84 -16.14
CA LEU A 170 -20.37 -20.43 -17.55
C LEU A 170 -20.18 -21.64 -18.46
#